data_AF-A0A954IR66-F1
#
_entry.id   AF-A0A954IR66-F1
#
_cell.length_a   1.000
_cell.length_b   1.000
_cell.length_c   1.000
_cell.angle_alpha   90.00
_cell.angle_beta   90.00
_cell.angle_gamma   90.00
#
_symmetry.space_group_name_H-M   'P 1'
#
loop_
_entity.id
_entity.type
_entity.pdbx_description
1 polymer ?
#
loop_
_entity_poly.entity_id
_entity_poly.type
_entity_poly.pdbx_seq_one_letter_code
_entity_poly.pdbx_strand_id
1 'polypeptide(L)'
;MRGSESDTHFANSTANDAAPKSQFMTLPPPTHTGKSSHFRQLVESLLCLALAVMVFRTFEVEGYMISTRSMGPALLGFHKQVVCPTCQYPFAFGVSYQREGSRTISGENEQSETEDFNGQTSERQLCTCPNCGQRAIDISQVPRNQGDQLLVYREAYWQRLPRRWEVIVFRNPYETTQAYVKRLAGLPGETIEIREGDVYANGTLCRKDYAAQNAVRIPVYDHDFEPTDDPEWQSRWQPGQTWKRVGHGFVTQGETPSLPPDPTMEVDENSAFDLKLSTQENPFDWLTYGHYIRSGGSHVTKVKVPELEEFLQWPHNLLPAQFDAKTRLLSIQG
;
A
#
# COMPACT_ATOMS: atom_id res chain seq x y z
N MET A 1 42.05 -22.27 47.53
CA MET A 1 43.23 -23.10 47.20
C MET A 1 44.32 -22.12 46.77
N ARG A 2 45.29 -21.78 47.65
CA ARG A 2 46.67 -22.33 47.66
C ARG A 2 47.20 -22.45 46.21
N GLY A 3 48.11 -21.63 45.69
CA GLY A 3 49.36 -21.13 46.27
C GLY A 3 50.50 -22.04 45.80
N SER A 4 51.48 -21.50 45.07
CA SER A 4 52.92 -21.83 45.21
C SER A 4 53.75 -21.13 44.13
N GLU A 5 54.58 -20.23 44.62
CA GLU A 5 55.86 -19.83 44.04
C GLU A 5 56.83 -21.03 44.05
N SER A 6 57.84 -20.99 43.19
CA SER A 6 59.18 -21.44 43.59
C SER A 6 60.26 -20.73 42.76
N ASP A 7 61.10 -20.04 43.52
CA ASP A 7 62.37 -19.40 43.19
C ASP A 7 63.33 -20.28 42.40
N THR A 8 64.30 -19.69 41.68
CA THR A 8 65.68 -19.59 42.18
C THR A 8 66.70 -18.96 41.21
N HIS A 9 67.53 -18.10 41.81
CA HIS A 9 68.97 -17.87 41.62
C HIS A 9 69.55 -17.12 40.40
N PHE A 10 69.83 -15.82 40.66
CA PHE A 10 71.12 -15.12 40.58
C PHE A 10 72.32 -15.82 39.91
N ALA A 11 72.95 -15.13 38.94
CA ALA A 11 74.36 -14.74 39.00
C ALA A 11 74.69 -13.63 37.97
N ASN A 12 75.32 -12.56 38.46
CA ASN A 12 75.89 -11.43 37.72
C ASN A 12 77.24 -11.79 37.06
N SER A 13 77.55 -11.19 35.90
CA SER A 13 78.91 -10.71 35.54
C SER A 13 78.84 -9.97 34.18
N THR A 14 78.83 -8.63 34.19
CA THR A 14 79.95 -7.74 33.82
C THR A 14 80.52 -7.93 32.41
N ALA A 15 80.28 -6.96 31.52
CA ALA A 15 81.29 -6.01 31.06
C ALA A 15 80.75 -5.15 29.89
N ASN A 16 80.86 -3.83 30.07
CA ASN A 16 81.21 -2.78 29.11
C ASN A 16 80.57 -2.79 27.71
N ASP A 17 79.80 -1.75 27.38
CA ASP A 17 80.37 -0.65 26.60
C ASP A 17 79.44 0.57 26.54
N ALA A 18 80.09 1.73 26.40
CA ALA A 18 79.57 3.07 26.64
C ALA A 18 78.52 3.54 25.61
N ALA A 19 77.50 4.25 26.11
CA ALA A 19 76.77 5.24 25.33
C ALA A 19 76.35 6.43 26.23
N PRO A 20 76.60 7.69 25.82
CA PRO A 20 76.43 8.86 26.66
C PRO A 20 74.95 9.30 26.77
N LYS A 21 74.58 9.83 27.94
CA LYS A 21 73.31 10.51 28.19
C LYS A 21 73.28 11.84 27.42
N SER A 22 72.50 11.94 26.34
CA SER A 22 72.12 13.21 25.73
C SER A 22 70.77 13.68 26.28
N GLN A 23 70.76 14.93 26.71
CA GLN A 23 69.68 15.64 27.38
C GLN A 23 68.39 15.67 26.56
N PHE A 24 67.27 15.58 27.28
CA PHE A 24 65.92 15.81 26.74
C PHE A 24 65.85 17.17 26.05
N MET A 25 65.76 17.13 24.72
CA MET A 25 65.34 18.28 23.93
C MET A 25 63.81 18.23 23.85
N THR A 26 63.15 18.94 24.75
CA THR A 26 61.70 19.17 24.67
C THR A 26 61.45 19.96 23.38
N LEU A 27 60.88 19.29 22.37
CA LEU A 27 60.44 19.96 21.16
C LEU A 27 59.40 21.03 21.55
N PRO A 28 59.52 22.28 21.08
CA PRO A 28 58.48 23.26 21.28
C PRO A 28 57.19 22.77 20.61
N PRO A 29 56.00 23.06 21.18
CA PRO A 29 54.73 22.70 20.54
C PRO A 29 54.67 23.33 19.14
N PRO A 30 54.11 22.64 18.13
CA PRO A 30 54.06 23.18 16.77
C PRO A 30 53.30 24.50 16.78
N THR A 31 54.03 25.59 16.57
CA THR A 31 53.47 26.92 16.39
C THR A 31 52.82 27.00 15.01
N HIS A 32 51.55 26.62 14.92
CA HIS A 32 50.72 26.98 13.77
C HIS A 32 50.27 28.44 13.91
N THR A 33 51.18 29.36 13.61
CA THR A 33 50.87 30.80 13.51
C THR A 33 51.15 31.31 12.11
N GLY A 34 50.45 30.74 11.13
CA GLY A 34 50.19 31.46 9.89
C GLY A 34 48.82 32.09 10.03
N LYS A 35 48.73 33.42 10.16
CA LYS A 35 47.46 34.12 9.89
C LYS A 35 47.15 33.85 8.43
N SER A 36 46.39 32.79 8.12
CA SER A 36 45.93 32.55 6.76
C SER A 36 45.15 33.80 6.36
N SER A 37 45.64 34.50 5.34
CA SER A 37 44.99 35.70 4.82
C SER A 37 43.49 35.41 4.68
N HIS A 38 42.63 36.31 5.18
CA HIS A 38 41.18 36.15 5.08
C HIS A 38 40.75 35.86 3.64
N PHE A 39 41.49 36.37 2.65
CA PHE A 39 41.29 36.08 1.24
C PHE A 39 41.48 34.59 0.90
N ARG A 40 42.52 33.94 1.43
CA ARG A 40 42.77 32.51 1.21
C ARG A 40 41.68 31.63 1.84
N GLN A 41 41.23 31.97 3.05
CA GLN A 41 40.11 31.27 3.70
C GLN A 41 38.81 31.41 2.89
N LEU A 42 38.57 32.59 2.32
CA LEU A 42 37.42 32.86 1.45
C LEU A 42 37.47 31.99 0.18
N VAL A 43 38.64 31.93 -0.47
CA VAL A 43 38.86 31.11 -1.67
C VAL A 43 38.71 29.62 -1.35
N GLU A 44 39.32 29.12 -0.28
CA GLU A 44 39.20 27.72 0.15
C GLU A 44 37.73 27.37 0.47
N SER A 45 37.02 28.25 1.18
CA SER A 45 35.60 28.05 1.49
C SER A 45 34.72 28.04 0.24
N LEU A 46 34.98 28.93 -0.73
CA LEU A 46 34.28 28.96 -2.02
C LEU A 46 34.58 27.72 -2.86
N LEU A 47 35.81 27.22 -2.86
CA LEU A 47 36.20 25.99 -3.56
C LEU A 47 35.56 24.76 -2.93
N CYS A 48 35.58 24.65 -1.59
CA CYS A 48 34.88 23.60 -0.87
C CYS A 48 33.37 23.65 -1.13
N LEU A 49 32.76 24.85 -1.14
CA LEU A 49 31.35 25.03 -1.48
C LEU A 49 31.07 24.63 -2.93
N ALA A 50 31.91 25.04 -3.89
CA ALA A 50 31.74 24.70 -5.30
C ALA A 50 31.87 23.19 -5.53
N LEU A 51 32.87 22.54 -4.91
CA LEU A 51 33.02 21.09 -4.95
C LEU A 51 31.83 20.39 -4.29
N ALA A 52 31.38 20.85 -3.12
CA ALA A 52 30.21 20.29 -2.46
C ALA A 52 28.95 20.44 -3.32
N VAL A 53 28.74 21.60 -3.95
CA VAL A 53 27.62 21.85 -4.87
C VAL A 53 27.72 20.98 -6.11
N MET A 54 28.91 20.83 -6.72
CA MET A 54 29.12 19.93 -7.86
C MET A 54 28.84 18.48 -7.46
N VAL A 55 29.36 18.03 -6.33
CA VAL A 55 29.12 16.68 -5.80
C VAL A 55 27.62 16.47 -5.56
N PHE A 56 26.94 17.39 -4.87
CA PHE A 56 25.51 17.30 -4.59
C PHE A 56 24.66 17.38 -5.87
N ARG A 57 25.09 18.17 -6.86
CA ARG A 57 24.52 18.23 -8.20
C ARG A 57 24.83 17.00 -9.05
N THR A 58 25.89 16.23 -8.78
CA THR A 58 26.16 14.96 -9.49
C THR A 58 25.41 13.77 -8.87
N PHE A 59 25.09 13.84 -7.59
CA PHE A 59 24.25 12.87 -6.91
C PHE A 59 22.76 13.20 -7.05
N GLU A 60 22.30 13.62 -8.26
CA GLU A 60 20.94 14.10 -8.54
C GLU A 60 19.84 13.15 -8.03
N VAL A 61 19.50 13.30 -6.75
CA VAL A 61 18.26 12.79 -6.19
C VAL A 61 17.21 13.81 -6.58
N GLU A 62 16.42 13.47 -7.60
CA GLU A 62 15.34 14.31 -8.06
C GLU A 62 14.07 13.97 -7.27
N GLY A 63 13.40 15.01 -6.77
CA GLY A 63 12.09 14.89 -6.16
C GLY A 63 11.00 14.85 -7.24
N TYR A 64 10.19 13.81 -7.27
CA TYR A 64 9.05 13.68 -8.18
C TYR A 64 7.73 13.59 -7.41
N MET A 65 6.73 14.34 -7.88
CA MET A 65 5.35 14.24 -7.38
C MET A 65 4.54 13.31 -8.27
N ILE A 66 3.86 12.34 -7.67
CA ILE A 66 3.03 11.39 -8.42
C ILE A 66 1.67 12.04 -8.71
N SER A 67 1.38 12.29 -9.98
CA SER A 67 0.09 12.87 -10.38
C SER A 67 -1.01 11.83 -10.63
N THR A 68 -0.65 10.55 -10.83
CA THR A 68 -1.57 9.51 -11.32
C THR A 68 -1.88 8.45 -10.25
N ARG A 69 -3.04 7.81 -10.36
CA ARG A 69 -3.47 6.69 -9.50
C ARG A 69 -2.92 5.33 -9.94
N SER A 70 -2.12 5.26 -11.01
CA SER A 70 -1.80 3.98 -11.66
C SER A 70 -0.91 3.01 -10.86
N MET A 71 -0.35 3.48 -9.74
CA MET A 71 0.45 2.68 -8.81
C MET A 71 -0.24 2.48 -7.45
N GLY A 72 -1.50 2.92 -7.31
CA GLY A 72 -2.29 2.71 -6.10
C GLY A 72 -2.65 1.23 -5.91
N PRO A 73 -2.78 0.73 -4.66
CA PRO A 73 -2.69 1.48 -3.41
C PRO A 73 -1.26 1.73 -2.90
N ALA A 74 -0.23 1.15 -3.54
CA ALA A 74 1.14 1.18 -3.03
C ALA A 74 1.80 2.57 -3.11
N LEU A 75 1.47 3.35 -4.15
CA LEU A 75 1.87 4.74 -4.30
C LEU A 75 0.66 5.57 -4.69
N LEU A 76 0.32 6.54 -3.86
CA LEU A 76 -0.87 7.35 -4.01
C LEU A 76 -0.53 8.59 -4.84
N GLY A 77 -1.22 8.77 -5.97
CA GLY A 77 -1.24 10.05 -6.67
C GLY A 77 -2.12 11.07 -5.95
N PHE A 78 -2.64 12.04 -6.68
CA PHE A 78 -3.67 12.92 -6.13
C PHE A 78 -4.88 12.12 -5.64
N HIS A 79 -5.25 12.33 -4.37
CA HIS A 79 -6.32 11.58 -3.74
C HIS A 79 -7.01 12.38 -2.65
N LYS A 80 -8.20 11.94 -2.25
CA LYS A 80 -8.93 12.38 -1.06
C LYS A 80 -8.87 11.25 -0.04
N GLN A 81 -8.63 11.57 1.23
CA GLN A 81 -8.65 10.59 2.32
C GLN A 81 -10.07 10.53 2.88
N VAL A 82 -10.74 9.41 2.65
CA VAL A 82 -12.16 9.23 2.94
C VAL A 82 -12.32 8.18 4.04
N VAL A 83 -13.23 8.43 4.97
CA VAL A 83 -13.63 7.43 5.98
C VAL A 83 -15.06 7.01 5.67
N CYS A 84 -15.30 5.71 5.54
CA CYS A 84 -16.63 5.21 5.27
C CYS A 84 -17.58 5.47 6.46
N PRO A 85 -18.74 6.12 6.28
CA PRO A 85 -19.66 6.38 7.39
C PRO A 85 -20.27 5.10 7.98
N THR A 86 -20.38 4.02 7.19
CA THR A 86 -21.04 2.77 7.58
C THR A 86 -20.10 1.82 8.33
N CYS A 87 -18.88 1.62 7.82
CA CYS A 87 -17.93 0.66 8.39
C CYS A 87 -16.68 1.29 9.00
N GLN A 88 -16.55 2.63 8.92
CA GLN A 88 -15.39 3.39 9.42
C GLN A 88 -14.05 3.05 8.77
N TYR A 89 -14.03 2.27 7.69
CA TYR A 89 -12.80 1.96 6.95
C TYR A 89 -12.21 3.22 6.30
N PRO A 90 -10.96 3.61 6.62
CA PRO A 90 -10.27 4.69 5.94
C PRO A 90 -9.71 4.19 4.59
N PHE A 91 -9.91 4.96 3.53
CA PHE A 91 -9.37 4.64 2.21
C PHE A 91 -9.06 5.90 1.38
N ALA A 92 -8.08 5.75 0.48
CA ALA A 92 -7.72 6.80 -0.47
C ALA A 92 -8.57 6.71 -1.75
N PHE A 93 -9.31 7.77 -2.06
CA PHE A 93 -10.03 7.93 -3.32
C PHE A 93 -9.22 8.79 -4.29
N GLY A 94 -8.74 8.21 -5.39
CA GLY A 94 -7.93 8.94 -6.36
C GLY A 94 -8.73 9.98 -7.14
N VAL A 95 -8.16 11.16 -7.35
CA VAL A 95 -8.75 12.25 -8.15
C VAL A 95 -7.85 12.56 -9.35
N SER A 96 -8.47 12.94 -10.47
CA SER A 96 -7.72 13.30 -11.68
C SER A 96 -6.96 14.63 -11.49
N TYR A 97 -5.86 14.79 -12.22
CA TYR A 97 -5.19 16.08 -12.33
C TYR A 97 -6.01 16.98 -13.25
N GLN A 98 -6.76 17.91 -12.68
CA GLN A 98 -7.44 18.95 -13.45
C GLN A 98 -6.44 20.06 -13.76
N ARG A 99 -6.03 20.16 -15.04
CA ARG A 99 -5.29 21.32 -15.55
C ARG A 99 -6.29 22.45 -15.70
N GLU A 100 -6.05 23.60 -15.09
CA GLU A 100 -6.86 24.80 -15.32
C GLU A 100 -6.94 25.05 -16.84
N GLY A 101 -8.14 24.89 -17.42
CA GLY A 101 -8.41 25.08 -18.85
C GLY A 101 -8.58 23.84 -19.74
N SER A 102 -8.53 22.60 -19.21
CA SER A 102 -8.80 21.39 -20.02
C SER A 102 -10.18 20.81 -19.70
N ARG A 103 -11.08 20.80 -20.69
CA ARG A 103 -12.30 19.98 -20.69
C ARG A 103 -11.87 18.51 -20.69
N THR A 104 -12.24 17.78 -19.64
CA THR A 104 -11.86 16.38 -19.43
C THR A 104 -12.53 15.47 -20.45
N ILE A 105 -11.73 14.69 -21.18
CA ILE A 105 -12.17 13.42 -21.76
C ILE A 105 -12.02 12.40 -20.64
N SER A 106 -13.17 11.92 -20.17
CA SER A 106 -13.37 10.92 -19.13
C SER A 106 -12.75 9.58 -19.54
N GLY A 107 -12.13 8.91 -18.55
CA GLY A 107 -11.68 7.53 -18.64
C GLY A 107 -12.27 6.73 -17.47
N GLU A 108 -13.40 6.10 -17.79
CA GLU A 108 -13.97 4.87 -17.21
C GLU A 108 -14.59 4.89 -15.79
N ASN A 109 -15.92 5.00 -15.82
CA ASN A 109 -16.94 4.34 -14.99
C ASN A 109 -16.99 4.57 -13.48
N GLU A 110 -17.63 5.68 -13.09
CA GLU A 110 -18.74 5.70 -12.11
C GLU A 110 -19.63 6.91 -12.50
N GLN A 111 -20.59 6.69 -13.41
CA GLN A 111 -21.58 7.70 -13.79
C GLN A 111 -22.55 7.94 -12.62
N SER A 112 -22.53 9.15 -12.09
CA SER A 112 -23.73 9.80 -11.57
C SER A 112 -23.72 11.26 -11.99
N GLU A 113 -23.86 11.49 -13.30
CA GLU A 113 -24.17 12.80 -13.87
C GLU A 113 -25.68 13.04 -13.67
N THR A 114 -26.06 13.77 -12.62
CA THR A 114 -27.35 14.46 -12.57
C THR A 114 -27.11 15.88 -13.07
N GLU A 115 -27.37 16.13 -14.36
CA GLU A 115 -27.35 17.48 -14.92
C GLU A 115 -28.57 18.27 -14.43
N ASP A 116 -28.36 19.24 -13.54
CA ASP A 116 -29.37 20.24 -13.19
C ASP A 116 -29.34 21.41 -14.18
N PHE A 117 -30.53 21.81 -14.63
CA PHE A 117 -30.82 22.77 -15.72
C PHE A 117 -30.44 24.23 -15.45
N ASN A 118 -29.44 24.53 -14.59
CA ASN A 118 -29.15 25.90 -14.19
C ASN A 118 -27.67 26.29 -14.05
N GLY A 119 -26.74 25.57 -14.71
CA GLY A 119 -25.39 26.08 -14.97
C GLY A 119 -24.50 26.36 -13.75
N GLN A 120 -24.83 25.78 -12.59
CA GLN A 120 -23.96 25.73 -11.40
C GLN A 120 -23.95 24.29 -10.89
N THR A 121 -23.20 23.42 -11.57
CA THR A 121 -22.96 22.05 -11.09
C THR A 121 -21.83 22.08 -10.06
N SER A 122 -22.17 22.16 -8.77
CA SER A 122 -21.31 21.49 -7.79
C SER A 122 -21.54 19.99 -8.00
N GLU A 123 -20.77 19.39 -8.92
CA GLU A 123 -20.81 17.94 -9.15
C GLU A 123 -20.62 17.26 -7.80
N ARG A 124 -21.67 16.60 -7.30
CA ARG A 124 -21.55 15.77 -6.10
C ARG A 124 -20.59 14.65 -6.45
N GLN A 125 -19.38 14.74 -5.93
CA GLN A 125 -18.40 13.68 -6.08
C GLN A 125 -18.83 12.57 -5.12
N LEU A 126 -19.34 11.48 -5.68
CA LEU A 126 -19.76 10.30 -4.94
C LEU A 126 -18.73 9.18 -5.13
N CYS A 127 -18.50 8.38 -4.10
CA CYS A 127 -17.66 7.18 -4.21
C CYS A 127 -18.26 5.96 -3.50
N THR A 128 -17.74 4.79 -3.85
CA THR A 128 -18.06 3.51 -3.21
C THR A 128 -16.96 3.08 -2.24
N CYS A 129 -17.33 2.64 -1.04
CA CYS A 129 -16.38 2.08 -0.07
C CYS A 129 -15.83 0.73 -0.58
N PRO A 130 -14.49 0.55 -0.68
CA PRO A 130 -13.91 -0.71 -1.15
C PRO A 130 -14.08 -1.85 -0.13
N ASN A 131 -14.29 -1.54 1.15
CA ASN A 131 -14.41 -2.55 2.20
C ASN A 131 -15.83 -3.12 2.29
N CYS A 132 -16.80 -2.31 2.74
CA CYS A 132 -18.17 -2.76 2.96
C CYS A 132 -19.10 -2.63 1.74
N GLY A 133 -18.67 -1.92 0.69
CA GLY A 133 -19.48 -1.68 -0.51
C GLY A 133 -20.54 -0.58 -0.38
N GLN A 134 -20.51 0.24 0.68
CA GLN A 134 -21.40 1.41 0.82
C GLN A 134 -21.21 2.33 -0.39
N ARG A 135 -22.30 2.59 -1.12
CA ARG A 135 -22.32 3.49 -2.29
C ARG A 135 -22.69 4.91 -1.89
N ALA A 136 -22.49 5.83 -2.83
CA ALA A 136 -22.94 7.22 -2.73
C ALA A 136 -22.39 7.98 -1.50
N ILE A 137 -21.12 7.75 -1.14
CA ILE A 137 -20.43 8.54 -0.12
C ILE A 137 -20.05 9.88 -0.74
N ASP A 138 -20.58 10.99 -0.22
CA ASP A 138 -20.24 12.33 -0.68
C ASP A 138 -18.85 12.74 -0.20
N ILE A 139 -17.94 12.97 -1.14
CA ILE A 139 -16.55 13.36 -0.91
C ILE A 139 -16.27 14.80 -1.35
N SER A 140 -17.30 15.57 -1.69
CA SER A 140 -17.16 16.95 -2.20
C SER A 140 -16.43 17.84 -1.21
N GLN A 141 -16.70 17.70 0.09
CA GLN A 141 -16.10 18.47 1.18
C GLN A 141 -14.74 17.93 1.66
N VAL A 142 -14.32 16.75 1.19
CA VAL A 142 -13.05 16.16 1.62
C VAL A 142 -11.88 16.86 0.91
N PRO A 143 -10.87 17.37 1.65
CA PRO A 143 -9.74 18.06 1.05
C PRO A 143 -8.90 17.13 0.19
N ARG A 144 -8.35 17.68 -0.89
CA ARG A 144 -7.47 16.97 -1.82
C ARG A 144 -6.04 16.94 -1.28
N ASN A 145 -5.44 15.76 -1.26
CA ASN A 145 -4.01 15.55 -1.06
C ASN A 145 -3.23 15.64 -2.38
N GLN A 146 -1.98 16.10 -2.28
CA GLN A 146 -1.07 16.25 -3.42
C GLN A 146 -0.38 14.94 -3.84
N GLY A 147 -0.70 13.82 -3.16
CA GLY A 147 -0.09 12.52 -3.42
C GLY A 147 1.29 12.37 -2.80
N ASP A 148 1.89 11.21 -3.04
CA ASP A 148 3.18 10.82 -2.52
C ASP A 148 4.31 11.51 -3.29
N GLN A 149 5.39 11.83 -2.56
CA GLN A 149 6.62 12.39 -3.11
C GLN A 149 7.69 11.31 -3.12
N LEU A 150 8.33 11.13 -4.28
CA LEU A 150 9.41 10.18 -4.47
C LEU A 150 10.74 10.90 -4.58
N LEU A 151 11.75 10.36 -3.92
CA LEU A 151 13.15 10.70 -4.16
C LEU A 151 13.72 9.65 -5.11
N VAL A 152 14.11 10.08 -6.31
CA VAL A 152 14.56 9.20 -7.38
C VAL A 152 16.06 9.37 -7.59
N TYR A 153 16.80 8.27 -7.53
CA TYR A 153 18.20 8.29 -7.89
C TYR A 153 18.35 8.14 -9.41
N ARG A 154 18.59 9.26 -10.10
CA ARG A 154 18.63 9.33 -11.57
C ARG A 154 19.69 8.40 -12.19
N GLU A 155 20.84 8.30 -11.53
CA GLU A 155 22.03 7.63 -12.08
C GLU A 155 22.19 6.17 -11.70
N ALA A 156 21.13 5.57 -11.13
CA ALA A 156 21.12 4.16 -10.73
C ALA A 156 21.55 3.23 -11.88
N TYR A 157 21.12 3.52 -13.11
CA TYR A 157 21.32 2.63 -14.26
C TYR A 157 22.63 2.83 -15.03
N TRP A 158 23.45 3.81 -14.64
CA TRP A 158 24.85 3.84 -15.08
C TRP A 158 25.72 2.85 -14.31
N GLN A 159 25.36 2.53 -13.08
CA GLN A 159 26.15 1.66 -12.19
C GLN A 159 25.67 0.21 -12.21
N ARG A 160 24.39 -0.03 -12.52
CA ARG A 160 23.83 -1.39 -12.58
C ARG A 160 22.72 -1.51 -13.60
N LEU A 161 22.44 -2.74 -14.00
CA LEU A 161 21.26 -3.04 -14.79
C LEU A 161 19.97 -2.96 -13.95
N PRO A 162 18.82 -2.66 -14.60
CA PRO A 162 17.54 -2.67 -13.95
C PRO A 162 17.14 -4.09 -13.53
N ARG A 163 16.41 -4.20 -12.43
CA ARG A 163 15.93 -5.49 -11.91
C ARG A 163 14.44 -5.62 -12.17
N ARG A 164 14.00 -6.86 -12.44
CA ARG A 164 12.56 -7.14 -12.54
C ARG A 164 11.88 -6.78 -11.21
N TRP A 165 10.65 -6.31 -11.30
CA TRP A 165 9.81 -5.84 -10.19
C TRP A 165 10.28 -4.55 -9.53
N GLU A 166 11.34 -3.92 -10.05
CA GLU A 166 11.77 -2.61 -9.56
C GLU A 166 10.79 -1.50 -9.96
N VAL A 167 10.63 -0.50 -9.08
CA VAL A 167 9.86 0.71 -9.41
C VAL A 167 10.75 1.65 -10.21
N ILE A 168 10.29 2.01 -11.40
CA ILE A 168 11.02 2.87 -12.32
C ILE A 168 10.25 4.16 -12.55
N VAL A 169 10.99 5.24 -12.69
CA VAL A 169 10.45 6.55 -13.07
C VAL A 169 11.01 6.89 -14.45
N PHE A 170 10.13 7.23 -15.38
CA PHE A 170 10.53 7.66 -16.71
C PHE A 170 9.66 8.83 -17.16
N ARG A 171 10.20 9.69 -18.02
CA ARG A 171 9.46 10.83 -18.56
C ARG A 171 8.55 10.35 -19.68
N ASN A 172 7.33 10.87 -19.72
CA ASN A 172 6.40 10.58 -20.80
C ASN A 172 7.02 11.05 -22.13
N PRO A 173 7.13 10.18 -23.15
CA PRO A 173 7.73 10.56 -24.44
C PRO A 173 6.95 11.65 -25.17
N TYR A 174 5.65 11.80 -24.91
CA TYR A 174 4.80 12.82 -25.53
C TYR A 174 4.81 14.15 -24.77
N GLU A 175 5.00 14.12 -23.44
CA GLU A 175 5.05 15.31 -22.58
C GLU A 175 6.13 15.14 -21.51
N THR A 176 7.33 15.65 -21.79
CA THR A 176 8.53 15.41 -20.97
C THR A 176 8.50 16.07 -19.59
N THR A 177 7.54 16.97 -19.34
CA THR A 177 7.28 17.57 -18.03
C THR A 177 6.56 16.63 -17.08
N GLN A 178 5.97 15.54 -17.58
CA GLN A 178 5.29 14.54 -16.76
C GLN A 178 6.15 13.29 -16.57
N ALA A 179 6.35 12.92 -15.31
CA ALA A 179 6.99 11.66 -14.93
C ALA A 179 5.93 10.58 -14.68
N TYR A 180 6.20 9.38 -15.20
CA TYR A 180 5.45 8.18 -14.91
C TYR A 180 6.24 7.25 -14.03
N VAL A 181 5.53 6.72 -13.04
CA VAL A 181 6.05 5.71 -12.13
C VAL A 181 5.38 4.40 -12.48
N LYS A 182 6.17 3.38 -12.80
CA LYS A 182 5.70 2.03 -13.15
C LYS A 182 6.58 0.97 -12.51
N ARG A 183 6.13 -0.27 -12.51
CA ARG A 183 6.94 -1.41 -12.10
C ARG A 183 7.46 -2.15 -13.33
N LEU A 184 8.75 -2.47 -13.34
CA LEU A 184 9.40 -3.14 -14.47
C LEU A 184 9.03 -4.63 -14.48
N ALA A 185 8.23 -5.06 -15.44
CA ALA A 185 7.81 -6.46 -15.57
C ALA A 185 8.68 -7.27 -16.54
N GLY A 186 9.27 -6.65 -17.56
CA GLY A 186 10.09 -7.29 -18.58
C GLY A 186 11.45 -6.62 -18.74
N LEU A 187 12.48 -7.41 -19.09
CA LEU A 187 13.83 -6.92 -19.36
C LEU A 187 14.14 -6.96 -20.86
N PRO A 188 15.16 -6.20 -21.34
CA PRO A 188 15.56 -6.23 -22.74
C PRO A 188 15.88 -7.65 -23.23
N GLY A 189 15.35 -8.02 -24.40
CA GLY A 189 15.57 -9.34 -25.01
C GLY A 189 14.61 -10.44 -24.55
N GLU A 190 13.62 -10.12 -23.72
CA GLU A 190 12.61 -11.08 -23.27
C GLU A 190 11.30 -10.98 -24.04
N THR A 191 10.68 -12.12 -24.30
CA THR A 191 9.28 -12.23 -24.67
C THR A 191 8.44 -12.35 -23.41
N ILE A 192 7.58 -11.37 -23.15
CA ILE A 192 6.69 -11.36 -21.99
C ILE A 192 5.30 -11.85 -22.38
N GLU A 193 4.78 -12.78 -21.60
CA GLU A 193 3.43 -13.31 -21.75
C GLU A 193 2.69 -13.19 -20.42
N ILE A 194 1.39 -12.97 -20.48
CA ILE A 194 0.51 -13.03 -19.30
C ILE A 194 -0.42 -14.22 -19.49
N ARG A 195 -0.32 -15.20 -18.60
CA ARG A 195 -1.15 -16.42 -18.61
C ARG A 195 -1.85 -16.52 -17.27
N GLU A 196 -3.18 -16.52 -17.27
CA GLU A 196 -4.00 -16.65 -16.04
C GLU A 196 -3.67 -15.62 -14.94
N GLY A 197 -3.20 -14.42 -15.33
CA GLY A 197 -2.80 -13.35 -14.41
C GLY A 197 -1.34 -13.40 -13.96
N ASP A 198 -0.62 -14.47 -14.28
CA ASP A 198 0.80 -14.62 -14.03
C ASP A 198 1.65 -14.12 -15.20
N VAL A 199 2.83 -13.59 -14.88
CA VAL A 199 3.78 -13.06 -15.86
C VAL A 199 4.83 -14.12 -16.16
N TYR A 200 5.02 -14.42 -17.44
CA TYR A 200 6.04 -15.32 -17.96
C TYR A 200 7.05 -14.53 -18.79
N ALA A 201 8.34 -14.86 -18.67
CA ALA A 201 9.39 -14.33 -19.53
C ALA A 201 10.07 -15.51 -20.23
N ASN A 202 10.09 -15.49 -21.57
CA ASN A 202 10.63 -16.58 -22.40
C ASN A 202 10.06 -17.96 -22.00
N GLY A 203 8.76 -18.02 -21.74
CA GLY A 203 8.06 -19.23 -21.31
C GLY A 203 8.25 -19.63 -19.84
N THR A 204 9.07 -18.92 -19.06
CA THR A 204 9.31 -19.23 -17.63
C THR A 204 8.50 -18.32 -16.71
N LEU A 205 7.80 -18.90 -15.73
CA LEU A 205 7.02 -18.15 -14.73
C LEU A 205 7.91 -17.21 -13.91
N CYS A 206 7.62 -15.91 -13.98
CA CYS A 206 8.33 -14.88 -13.21
C CYS A 206 7.67 -14.68 -11.84
N ARG A 207 8.02 -15.54 -10.88
CA ARG A 207 7.56 -15.35 -9.50
C ARG A 207 8.16 -14.07 -8.89
N LYS A 208 7.32 -13.31 -8.20
CA LYS A 208 7.77 -12.17 -7.38
C LYS A 208 8.43 -12.73 -6.13
N ASP A 209 9.55 -12.14 -5.69
CA ASP A 209 10.08 -12.46 -4.36
C ASP A 209 9.12 -11.98 -3.26
N TYR A 210 9.33 -12.41 -2.02
CA TYR A 210 8.43 -12.08 -0.91
C TYR A 210 8.29 -10.57 -0.68
N ALA A 211 9.38 -9.80 -0.84
CA ALA A 211 9.36 -8.35 -0.67
C ALA A 211 8.51 -7.67 -1.76
N ALA A 212 8.69 -8.06 -3.02
CA ALA A 212 7.93 -7.57 -4.16
C ALA A 212 6.47 -7.99 -4.07
N GLN A 213 6.16 -9.21 -3.62
CA GLN A 213 4.80 -9.65 -3.34
C GLN A 213 4.16 -8.76 -2.28
N ASN A 214 4.80 -8.57 -1.12
CA ASN A 214 4.29 -7.71 -0.04
C ASN A 214 4.03 -6.28 -0.52
N ALA A 215 4.92 -5.72 -1.33
CA ALA A 215 4.81 -4.36 -1.85
C ALA A 215 3.65 -4.15 -2.84
N VAL A 216 3.03 -5.23 -3.36
CA VAL A 216 1.89 -5.16 -4.29
C VAL A 216 0.63 -5.80 -3.74
N ARG A 217 0.63 -6.21 -2.46
CA ARG A 217 -0.58 -6.73 -1.82
C ARG A 217 -1.62 -5.61 -1.75
N ILE A 218 -2.82 -5.94 -2.19
CA ILE A 218 -3.98 -5.05 -2.10
C ILE A 218 -4.89 -5.62 -1.02
N PRO A 219 -5.22 -4.86 0.03
CA PRO A 219 -6.22 -5.30 0.98
C PRO A 219 -7.57 -5.43 0.26
N VAL A 220 -8.09 -6.65 0.19
CA VAL A 220 -9.40 -6.93 -0.44
C VAL A 220 -10.53 -6.65 0.54
N TYR A 221 -10.32 -6.99 1.81
CA TYR A 221 -11.29 -6.77 2.88
C TYR A 221 -10.56 -6.72 4.22
N ASP A 222 -10.89 -5.73 5.03
CA ASP A 222 -10.45 -5.57 6.40
C ASP A 222 -11.62 -5.89 7.34
N HIS A 223 -11.44 -6.97 8.08
CA HIS A 223 -12.42 -7.55 9.00
C HIS A 223 -12.62 -6.70 10.26
N ASP A 224 -11.69 -5.80 10.55
CA ASP A 224 -11.79 -4.89 11.70
C ASP A 224 -12.79 -3.76 11.44
N PHE A 225 -13.17 -3.56 10.18
CA PHE A 225 -14.08 -2.52 9.73
C PHE A 225 -15.36 -3.13 9.17
N GLU A 226 -16.09 -3.82 10.05
CA GLU A 226 -17.44 -4.33 9.77
C GLU A 226 -18.50 -3.28 10.15
N PRO A 227 -19.57 -3.10 9.34
CA PRO A 227 -20.74 -2.34 9.76
C PRO A 227 -21.31 -2.87 11.08
N THR A 228 -21.36 -2.01 12.10
CA THR A 228 -21.96 -2.34 13.40
C THR A 228 -23.47 -2.13 13.41
N ASP A 229 -23.95 -1.20 12.59
CA ASP A 229 -25.32 -0.68 12.62
C ASP A 229 -26.22 -1.38 11.59
N ASP A 230 -25.85 -2.60 11.19
CA ASP A 230 -26.52 -3.35 10.14
C ASP A 230 -26.81 -4.80 10.58
N PRO A 231 -28.08 -5.11 10.91
CA PRO A 231 -28.45 -6.43 11.41
C PRO A 231 -28.39 -7.53 10.34
N GLU A 232 -28.35 -7.16 9.06
CA GLU A 232 -28.23 -8.11 7.94
C GLU A 232 -26.78 -8.29 7.49
N TRP A 233 -25.83 -7.65 8.16
CA TRP A 233 -24.42 -7.79 7.83
C TRP A 233 -23.94 -9.21 8.08
N GLN A 234 -23.47 -9.86 7.02
CA GLN A 234 -22.79 -11.15 7.09
C GLN A 234 -21.30 -10.91 6.93
N SER A 235 -20.51 -11.41 7.88
CA SER A 235 -19.05 -11.35 7.79
C SER A 235 -18.58 -12.06 6.52
N ARG A 236 -17.62 -11.45 5.84
CA ARG A 236 -17.03 -12.06 4.63
C ARG A 236 -16.19 -13.28 4.95
N TRP A 237 -15.59 -13.32 6.14
CA TRP A 237 -14.85 -14.47 6.61
C TRP A 237 -15.76 -15.36 7.45
N GLN A 238 -16.10 -16.52 6.91
CA GLN A 238 -16.91 -17.53 7.59
C GLN A 238 -16.00 -18.62 8.16
N PRO A 239 -15.96 -18.76 9.49
CA PRO A 239 -15.20 -19.84 10.09
C PRO A 239 -15.89 -21.19 9.86
N GLY A 240 -15.08 -22.20 9.57
CA GLY A 240 -15.48 -23.60 9.63
C GLY A 240 -15.77 -24.08 11.07
N GLN A 241 -15.99 -25.37 11.25
CA GLN A 241 -16.43 -25.95 12.53
C GLN A 241 -15.40 -25.83 13.67
N THR A 242 -14.11 -25.89 13.32
CA THR A 242 -12.96 -25.82 14.23
C THR A 242 -12.43 -24.41 14.39
N TRP A 243 -12.81 -23.48 13.52
CA TRP A 243 -12.36 -22.09 13.60
C TRP A 243 -13.29 -21.27 14.48
N LYS A 244 -12.72 -20.46 15.39
CA LYS A 244 -13.48 -19.48 16.16
C LYS A 244 -12.88 -18.10 15.99
N ARG A 245 -13.75 -17.11 15.77
CA ARG A 245 -13.35 -15.70 15.80
C ARG A 245 -12.96 -15.30 17.23
N VAL A 246 -11.77 -14.74 17.39
CA VAL A 246 -11.25 -14.21 18.65
C VAL A 246 -10.68 -12.82 18.37
N GLY A 247 -11.39 -11.78 18.82
CA GLY A 247 -11.05 -10.39 18.52
C GLY A 247 -11.02 -10.13 17.01
N HIS A 248 -9.86 -9.66 16.55
CA HIS A 248 -9.56 -9.28 15.15
C HIS A 248 -9.14 -10.46 14.27
N GLY A 249 -9.05 -11.68 14.83
CA GLY A 249 -8.55 -12.85 14.11
C GLY A 249 -9.38 -14.11 14.32
N PHE A 250 -8.86 -15.21 13.79
CA PHE A 250 -9.44 -16.54 13.91
C PHE A 250 -8.43 -17.50 14.54
N VAL A 251 -8.89 -18.38 15.43
CA VAL A 251 -8.08 -19.37 16.11
C VAL A 251 -8.71 -20.74 15.90
N THR A 252 -7.88 -21.76 15.64
CA THR A 252 -8.33 -23.16 15.52
C THR A 252 -8.54 -23.76 16.91
N GLN A 253 -9.65 -24.45 17.11
CA GLN A 253 -9.97 -25.21 18.31
C GLN A 253 -9.77 -26.71 17.98
N GLY A 254 -8.61 -27.27 18.33
CA GLY A 254 -8.29 -28.69 18.11
C GLY A 254 -6.79 -28.97 17.94
N GLU A 255 -6.40 -30.24 18.04
CA GLU A 255 -5.05 -30.69 17.66
C GLU A 255 -4.85 -30.45 16.16
N THR A 256 -3.77 -29.75 15.80
CA THR A 256 -3.42 -29.48 14.40
C THR A 256 -3.26 -30.81 13.67
N PRO A 257 -3.98 -31.07 12.57
CA PRO A 257 -3.69 -32.22 11.72
C PRO A 257 -2.21 -32.16 11.35
N SER A 258 -1.48 -33.26 11.54
CA SER A 258 -0.06 -33.35 11.19
C SER A 258 0.15 -32.84 9.76
N LEU A 259 1.12 -31.92 9.59
CA LEU A 259 1.51 -31.37 8.29
C LEU A 259 1.56 -32.48 7.21
N PRO A 260 1.07 -32.21 5.98
CA PRO A 260 1.22 -33.16 4.89
C PRO A 260 2.72 -33.46 4.66
N PRO A 261 3.06 -34.67 4.19
CA PRO A 261 4.44 -35.01 3.87
C PRO A 261 4.98 -34.09 2.76
N ASP A 262 6.20 -33.60 3.00
CA ASP A 262 7.17 -32.94 2.12
C ASP A 262 6.65 -32.28 0.80
N PRO A 263 6.84 -30.96 0.58
CA PRO A 263 6.43 -30.27 -0.65
C PRO A 263 7.24 -30.64 -1.91
N THR A 264 8.01 -31.73 -1.90
CA THR A 264 8.78 -32.21 -3.07
C THR A 264 7.93 -32.90 -4.13
N MET A 265 6.61 -32.96 -3.99
CA MET A 265 5.75 -33.45 -5.07
C MET A 265 5.64 -32.38 -6.17
N GLU A 266 6.07 -32.76 -7.38
CA GLU A 266 5.95 -31.96 -8.59
C GLU A 266 4.50 -31.49 -8.77
N VAL A 267 4.29 -30.18 -8.62
CA VAL A 267 3.01 -29.54 -8.89
C VAL A 267 2.92 -29.39 -10.40
N ASP A 268 2.10 -30.24 -11.02
CA ASP A 268 1.81 -30.18 -12.46
C ASP A 268 1.05 -28.87 -12.75
N GLU A 269 1.64 -27.99 -13.57
CA GLU A 269 1.14 -26.61 -13.81
C GLU A 269 -0.25 -26.55 -14.47
N ASN A 270 -0.83 -27.70 -14.85
CA ASN A 270 -2.15 -27.80 -15.48
C ASN A 270 -3.27 -28.28 -14.55
N SER A 271 -3.00 -28.59 -13.28
CA SER A 271 -4.07 -28.83 -12.32
C SER A 271 -4.55 -27.49 -11.78
N ALA A 272 -5.56 -26.91 -12.46
CA ALA A 272 -6.48 -26.00 -11.81
C ALA A 272 -6.85 -26.58 -10.44
N PHE A 273 -6.92 -25.73 -9.42
CA PHE A 273 -7.34 -26.04 -8.05
C PHE A 273 -8.82 -26.50 -8.05
N ASP A 274 -9.12 -27.62 -8.71
CA ASP A 274 -10.45 -28.24 -8.73
C ASP A 274 -10.56 -29.03 -7.43
N LEU A 275 -10.97 -28.32 -6.38
CA LEU A 275 -11.45 -28.85 -5.10
C LEU A 275 -12.77 -29.61 -5.32
N LYS A 276 -12.80 -30.56 -6.24
CA LYS A 276 -13.80 -31.62 -6.29
C LYS A 276 -13.23 -32.83 -5.54
N LEU A 277 -13.00 -32.67 -4.25
CA LEU A 277 -12.88 -33.83 -3.38
C LEU A 277 -14.24 -34.50 -3.31
N SER A 278 -14.27 -35.74 -3.80
CA SER A 278 -15.35 -36.69 -3.66
C SER A 278 -15.87 -36.79 -2.24
N THR A 279 -17.16 -37.10 -2.12
CA THR A 279 -18.03 -37.30 -0.96
C THR A 279 -17.57 -38.33 0.10
N GLN A 280 -16.33 -38.26 0.55
CA GLN A 280 -15.87 -38.90 1.80
C GLN A 280 -15.15 -37.86 2.65
N GLU A 281 -15.72 -37.64 3.84
CA GLU A 281 -15.33 -36.76 4.93
C GLU A 281 -13.93 -36.14 4.80
N ASN A 282 -13.89 -34.90 4.32
CA ASN A 282 -12.68 -34.10 4.29
C ASN A 282 -12.31 -33.76 5.75
N PRO A 283 -11.16 -34.23 6.28
CA PRO A 283 -10.76 -33.97 7.67
C PRO A 283 -10.29 -32.52 7.88
N PHE A 284 -10.15 -31.76 6.79
CA PHE A 284 -9.69 -30.38 6.85
C PHE A 284 -10.87 -29.44 7.02
N ASP A 285 -10.71 -28.50 7.95
CA ASP A 285 -11.65 -27.42 8.20
C ASP A 285 -10.95 -26.09 7.92
N TRP A 286 -11.63 -25.19 7.20
CA TRP A 286 -11.02 -23.99 6.64
C TRP A 286 -11.83 -22.72 6.95
N LEU A 287 -11.19 -21.57 6.81
CA LEU A 287 -11.86 -20.28 6.72
C LEU A 287 -12.32 -20.06 5.28
N THR A 288 -13.59 -19.74 5.08
CA THR A 288 -14.13 -19.42 3.75
C THR A 288 -14.27 -17.90 3.62
N TYR A 289 -13.78 -17.35 2.51
CA TYR A 289 -14.03 -15.95 2.14
C TYR A 289 -15.19 -15.86 1.14
N GLY A 290 -16.24 -15.12 1.51
CA GLY A 290 -17.37 -14.77 0.66
C GLY A 290 -17.39 -13.27 0.36
N HIS A 291 -17.29 -12.89 -0.91
CA HIS A 291 -17.45 -11.50 -1.33
C HIS A 291 -18.90 -11.19 -1.67
N TYR A 292 -19.64 -10.67 -0.69
CA TYR A 292 -21.03 -10.25 -0.88
C TYR A 292 -21.09 -8.83 -1.44
N ILE A 293 -21.63 -8.70 -2.66
CA ILE A 293 -21.91 -7.40 -3.27
C ILE A 293 -23.32 -6.98 -2.86
N ARG A 294 -23.42 -5.87 -2.13
CA ARG A 294 -24.71 -5.26 -1.80
C ARG A 294 -25.30 -4.60 -3.03
N SER A 295 -26.49 -5.03 -3.43
CA SER A 295 -27.30 -4.39 -4.46
C SER A 295 -28.68 -4.09 -3.88
N GLY A 296 -29.07 -2.81 -3.86
CA GLY A 296 -30.21 -2.34 -3.08
C GLY A 296 -29.79 -2.03 -1.65
N GLY A 297 -30.27 -0.91 -1.10
CA GLY A 297 -30.18 -0.60 0.33
C GLY A 297 -31.59 -0.49 0.91
N SER A 298 -31.74 -0.32 2.22
CA SER A 298 -33.06 -0.13 2.83
C SER A 298 -33.69 1.19 2.37
N HIS A 299 -34.61 1.18 1.40
CA HIS A 299 -35.35 2.39 0.99
C HIS A 299 -36.73 2.39 1.63
N VAL A 300 -36.98 3.40 2.47
CA VAL A 300 -38.33 3.66 2.97
C VAL A 300 -39.02 4.60 2.00
N THR A 301 -39.80 4.05 1.08
CA THR A 301 -40.62 4.87 0.18
C THR A 301 -41.88 5.29 0.92
N LYS A 302 -42.06 6.60 1.08
CA LYS A 302 -43.24 7.19 1.72
C LYS A 302 -44.14 7.83 0.67
N VAL A 303 -45.32 7.27 0.46
CA VAL A 303 -46.32 7.82 -0.47
C VAL A 303 -47.53 8.30 0.31
N LYS A 304 -47.95 9.55 0.04
CA LYS A 304 -49.19 10.10 0.58
C LYS A 304 -50.36 9.62 -0.28
N VAL A 305 -51.27 8.85 0.30
CA VAL A 305 -52.39 8.26 -0.45
C VAL A 305 -53.58 9.24 -0.42
N PRO A 306 -54.04 9.77 -1.58
CA PRO A 306 -55.03 10.85 -1.60
C PRO A 306 -56.44 10.43 -1.13
N GLU A 307 -56.87 9.22 -1.45
CA GLU A 307 -58.16 8.63 -1.04
C GLU A 307 -58.01 7.10 -1.02
N LEU A 308 -58.30 6.47 0.10
CA LEU A 308 -58.49 5.02 0.18
C LEU A 308 -59.99 4.79 0.04
N GLU A 309 -60.45 4.26 -1.09
CA GLU A 309 -61.75 3.61 -1.14
C GLU A 309 -61.77 2.50 -0.07
N GLU A 310 -62.86 2.40 0.69
CA GLU A 310 -63.05 1.51 1.86
C GLU A 310 -62.81 0.00 1.60
N PHE A 311 -62.38 -0.39 0.40
CA PHE A 311 -62.28 -1.77 -0.06
C PHE A 311 -60.87 -2.23 -0.47
N LEU A 312 -59.80 -1.52 -0.10
CA LEU A 312 -58.45 -2.05 -0.32
C LEU A 312 -58.09 -3.09 0.76
N GLN A 313 -58.39 -4.35 0.50
CA GLN A 313 -57.85 -5.47 1.27
C GLN A 313 -56.35 -5.58 0.99
N TRP A 314 -55.54 -5.20 1.97
CA TRP A 314 -54.09 -5.33 1.90
C TRP A 314 -53.70 -6.81 1.83
N PRO A 315 -52.97 -7.27 0.80
CA PRO A 315 -52.46 -8.63 0.80
C PRO A 315 -51.50 -8.79 1.98
N HIS A 316 -51.74 -9.76 2.86
CA HIS A 316 -50.94 -10.02 4.07
C HIS A 316 -49.45 -10.35 3.81
N ASN A 317 -49.02 -10.38 2.53
CA ASN A 317 -47.73 -10.90 2.09
C ASN A 317 -46.80 -9.82 1.47
N LEU A 318 -47.15 -8.54 1.55
CA LEU A 318 -46.24 -7.47 1.15
C LEU A 318 -45.32 -7.10 2.33
N LEU A 319 -44.14 -7.72 2.33
CA LEU A 319 -42.98 -7.34 3.14
C LEU A 319 -42.70 -5.83 3.03
N PRO A 320 -42.03 -5.25 4.04
CA PRO A 320 -42.60 -4.57 5.20
C PRO A 320 -43.24 -3.23 4.80
N ALA A 321 -44.56 -3.24 4.53
CA ALA A 321 -45.35 -2.03 4.34
C ALA A 321 -46.09 -1.64 5.64
N GLN A 322 -45.90 -0.40 6.12
CA GLN A 322 -46.58 0.18 7.27
C GLN A 322 -47.43 1.38 6.82
N PHE A 323 -48.71 1.42 7.23
CA PHE A 323 -49.60 2.53 6.92
C PHE A 323 -49.99 3.29 8.19
N ASP A 324 -49.69 4.59 8.23
CA ASP A 324 -50.16 5.49 9.29
C ASP A 324 -51.47 6.16 8.86
N ALA A 325 -52.58 5.73 9.48
CA ALA A 325 -53.92 6.21 9.21
C ALA A 325 -54.14 7.69 9.59
N LYS A 326 -53.37 8.24 10.53
CA LYS A 326 -53.51 9.65 10.96
C LYS A 326 -52.85 10.61 9.98
N THR A 327 -51.69 10.23 9.46
CA THR A 327 -50.93 11.06 8.51
C THR A 327 -51.16 10.69 7.05
N ARG A 328 -51.90 9.60 6.79
CA ARG A 328 -52.13 9.00 5.46
C ARG A 328 -50.82 8.68 4.71
N LEU A 329 -49.82 8.21 5.45
CA LEU A 329 -48.51 7.88 4.90
C LEU A 329 -48.37 6.36 4.83
N LEU A 330 -48.19 5.84 3.62
CA LEU A 330 -47.73 4.48 3.39
C LEU A 330 -46.21 4.46 3.33
N SER A 331 -45.57 3.71 4.22
CA SER A 331 -44.13 3.50 4.26
C SER A 331 -43.81 2.06 3.87
N ILE A 332 -43.07 1.84 2.80
CA ILE A 332 -42.60 0.50 2.39
C ILE A 332 -41.09 0.47 2.55
N GLN A 333 -40.56 -0.51 3.27
CA GLN A 333 -39.13 -0.69 3.50
C GLN A 333 -38.59 -1.79 2.56
N GLY A 334 -37.96 -1.39 1.45
CA GLY A 334 -37.39 -2.32 0.45
C GLY A 334 -35.89 -2.49 0.60
#